data_AF-A0A126RHC5-F1
#
_entry.id   AF-A0A126RHC5-F1
#
_cell.length_a   1.000
_cell.length_b   1.000
_cell.length_c   1.000
_cell.angle_alpha   90.00
_cell.angle_beta   90.00
_cell.angle_gamma   90.00
#
_symmetry.space_group_name_H-M   'P 1'
#
loop_
_entity.id
_entity.type
_entity.pdbx_description
1 polymer ?
#
loop_
_entity_poly.entity_id
_entity_poly.type
_entity_poly.pdbx_seq_one_letter_code
_entity_poly.pdbx_strand_id
1 'polypeptide(L)'
;MDGKTLARIGAVVFVALAVTATAIDMNRSDTGPETATEKLPSIVRHDPLDDQLARCSQADEAGARDPGCLKAWADNRRRFLGTAPGPFSSDRPEVR
;
A
#
# COMPACT_ATOMS: atom_id res chain seq x y z
N MET A 1 5.27 41.66 6.99
CA MET A 1 5.92 40.86 5.93
C MET A 1 5.66 41.55 4.61
N ASP A 2 6.68 41.74 3.78
CA ASP A 2 6.53 42.37 2.47
C ASP A 2 5.60 41.54 1.57
N GLY A 3 4.47 42.10 1.16
CA GLY A 3 3.52 41.40 0.28
C GLY A 3 4.17 40.91 -1.03
N LYS A 4 5.26 41.57 -1.46
CA LYS A 4 6.07 41.17 -2.61
C LYS A 4 6.84 39.87 -2.38
N THR A 5 7.34 39.62 -1.17
CA THR A 5 8.05 38.36 -0.87
C THR A 5 7.06 37.20 -0.76
N LEU A 6 5.89 37.44 -0.15
CA LEU A 6 4.80 36.47 -0.09
C LEU A 6 4.29 36.08 -1.49
N ALA A 7 4.07 37.06 -2.38
CA ALA A 7 3.67 36.81 -3.75
C ALA A 7 4.72 35.98 -4.52
N ARG A 8 6.02 36.26 -4.32
CA ARG A 8 7.11 35.49 -4.93
C ARG A 8 7.14 34.05 -4.43
N ILE A 9 7.00 33.85 -3.13
CA ILE A 9 6.96 32.51 -2.54
C ILE A 9 5.77 31.72 -3.10
N GLY A 10 4.58 32.33 -3.14
CA GLY A 10 3.39 31.71 -3.72
C GLY A 10 3.60 31.31 -5.18
N ALA A 11 4.17 32.20 -6.00
CA ALA A 11 4.47 31.92 -7.40
C ALA A 11 5.47 30.76 -7.57
N VAL A 12 6.54 30.72 -6.76
CA VAL A 12 7.54 29.65 -6.81
C VAL A 12 6.92 28.30 -6.43
N VAL A 13 6.11 28.26 -5.36
CA VAL A 13 5.42 27.04 -4.94
C VAL A 13 4.46 26.55 -6.03
N PHE A 14 3.69 27.46 -6.64
CA PHE A 14 2.77 27.11 -7.73
C PHE A 14 3.50 26.53 -8.94
N VAL A 15 4.61 27.16 -9.37
CA VAL A 15 5.43 26.67 -10.47
C VAL A 15 6.02 25.30 -10.14
N ALA A 16 6.53 25.10 -8.92
CA ALA A 16 7.06 23.80 -8.49
C ALA A 16 5.98 22.71 -8.56
N LEU A 17 4.78 22.98 -8.04
CA LEU A 17 3.64 22.04 -8.09
C LEU A 17 3.22 21.73 -9.53
N ALA A 18 3.17 22.74 -10.40
CA ALA A 18 2.84 22.55 -11.81
C ALA A 18 3.87 21.65 -12.50
N VAL A 19 5.17 21.87 -12.28
CA VAL A 19 6.24 21.03 -12.84
C VAL A 19 6.14 19.59 -12.33
N THR A 20 5.94 19.39 -11.03
CA THR A 20 5.77 18.04 -10.47
C THR A 20 4.55 17.33 -11.06
N ALA A 21 3.41 18.02 -11.21
CA ALA A 21 2.21 17.47 -11.82
C ALA A 21 2.46 17.07 -13.29
N THR A 22 3.15 17.91 -14.07
CA THR A 22 3.51 17.57 -15.46
C THR A 22 4.47 16.40 -15.55
N ALA A 23 5.42 16.27 -14.62
CA ALA A 23 6.33 15.14 -14.60
C ALA A 23 5.59 13.81 -14.30
N ILE A 24 4.61 13.84 -13.39
CA ILE A 24 3.76 12.68 -13.11
C ILE A 24 2.91 12.32 -14.33
N ASP A 25 2.31 13.31 -15.01
CA ASP A 25 1.47 13.08 -16.18
C ASP A 25 2.25 12.53 -17.38
N MET A 26 3.48 13.02 -17.59
CA MET A 26 4.41 12.47 -18.58
C MET A 26 4.83 11.04 -18.24
N ASN A 27 5.22 10.78 -16.99
CA ASN A 27 5.55 9.42 -16.54
C ASN A 27 4.34 8.48 -16.60
N ARG A 28 3.12 9.01 -16.43
CA ARG A 28 1.87 8.25 -16.52
C ARG A 28 1.48 7.96 -17.97
N SER A 29 1.91 8.78 -18.92
CA SER A 29 1.68 8.57 -20.36
C SER A 29 2.64 7.53 -20.95
N ASP A 30 3.87 7.45 -20.43
CA ASP A 30 4.81 6.36 -20.73
C ASP A 30 4.38 5.04 -20.06
N THR A 31 3.62 5.12 -18.97
CA THR A 31 2.80 4.01 -18.49
C THR A 31 1.41 4.06 -19.15
N GLY A 32 1.35 3.79 -20.45
CA GLY A 32 0.22 2.98 -20.92
C GLY A 32 0.03 1.79 -19.94
N PRO A 33 -1.15 1.18 -19.85
CA PRO A 33 -1.39 0.00 -19.00
C PRO A 33 -0.63 -1.25 -19.49
N GLU A 34 0.63 -1.09 -19.88
CA GLU A 34 1.67 -2.06 -20.23
C GLU A 34 2.40 -2.56 -18.97
N THR A 35 1.75 -2.50 -17.82
CA THR A 35 2.04 -3.41 -16.70
C THR A 35 0.76 -4.07 -16.22
N ALA A 36 -0.06 -4.56 -17.15
CA ALA A 36 -0.38 -5.97 -17.05
C ALA A 36 0.94 -6.74 -17.19
N THR A 37 1.79 -6.69 -16.15
CA THR A 37 2.78 -7.73 -15.92
C THR A 37 1.94 -8.97 -16.01
N GLU A 38 2.13 -9.70 -17.10
CA GLU A 38 1.66 -11.04 -17.33
C GLU A 38 1.68 -11.70 -15.96
N LYS A 39 0.49 -11.80 -15.36
CA LYS A 39 0.32 -12.39 -14.04
C LYS A 39 0.54 -13.84 -14.36
N LEU A 40 1.82 -14.21 -14.50
CA LEU A 40 2.33 -15.56 -14.49
C LEU A 40 1.45 -16.22 -13.45
N PRO A 41 0.68 -17.26 -13.79
CA PRO A 41 -0.30 -17.83 -12.89
C PRO A 41 0.51 -18.33 -11.73
N SER A 42 0.68 -17.42 -10.76
CA SER A 42 1.32 -17.73 -9.53
C SER A 42 0.34 -18.76 -9.01
N ILE A 43 0.88 -19.92 -8.72
CA ILE A 43 0.21 -20.88 -7.86
C ILE A 43 0.15 -20.21 -6.48
N VAL A 44 -0.46 -19.02 -6.39
CA VAL A 44 -0.88 -18.37 -5.17
C VAL A 44 -2.08 -19.20 -4.80
N ARG A 45 -1.78 -20.25 -4.05
CA ARG A 45 -2.63 -20.74 -2.98
C ARG A 45 -3.35 -19.51 -2.44
N HIS A 46 -4.64 -19.38 -2.76
CA HIS A 46 -5.45 -18.24 -2.35
C HIS A 46 -5.36 -18.17 -0.84
N ASP A 47 -4.55 -17.27 -0.33
CA ASP A 47 -4.29 -17.22 1.09
C ASP A 47 -5.45 -16.46 1.71
N PRO A 48 -6.15 -17.02 2.71
CA PRO A 48 -7.20 -16.29 3.40
C PRO A 48 -6.71 -14.95 4.00
N LEU A 49 -5.39 -14.79 4.19
CA LEU A 49 -4.79 -13.52 4.60
C LEU A 49 -4.92 -12.41 3.54
N ASP A 50 -4.90 -12.74 2.25
CA ASP A 50 -5.00 -11.75 1.17
C ASP A 50 -6.38 -11.09 1.16
N ASP A 51 -7.45 -11.86 1.36
CA ASP A 51 -8.83 -11.34 1.46
C ASP A 51 -9.03 -10.47 2.70
N GLN A 52 -8.32 -10.78 3.79
CA GLN A 52 -8.35 -9.95 4.99
C GLN A 52 -7.61 -8.63 4.80
N LEU A 53 -6.42 -8.67 4.18
CA LEU A 53 -5.65 -7.47 3.85
C LEU A 53 -6.41 -6.56 2.88
N ALA A 54 -7.05 -7.11 1.86
CA ALA A 54 -7.84 -6.35 0.89
C ALA A 54 -9.04 -5.63 1.51
N ARG A 55 -9.72 -6.26 2.47
CA ARG A 55 -10.80 -5.61 3.24
C ARG A 55 -10.25 -4.52 4.16
N CYS A 56 -9.13 -4.80 4.83
CA CYS A 56 -8.50 -3.85 5.74
C CYS A 56 -7.91 -2.63 5.03
N SER A 57 -7.39 -2.77 3.80
CA SER A 57 -6.91 -1.64 3.01
C SER A 57 -8.04 -0.76 2.47
N GLN A 58 -9.23 -1.32 2.24
CA GLN A 58 -10.41 -0.55 1.82
C GLN A 58 -11.08 0.21 2.97
N ALA A 59 -10.77 -0.13 4.22
CA ALA A 59 -11.35 0.48 5.40
C ALA A 59 -10.62 1.78 5.85
N ASP A 60 -9.61 2.24 5.09
CA ASP A 60 -8.83 3.46 5.34
C ASP A 60 -8.48 3.67 6.84
N GLU A 61 -8.93 4.79 7.42
CA GLU A 61 -8.68 5.17 8.82
C GLU A 61 -9.36 4.26 9.86
N ALA A 62 -10.45 3.60 9.50
CA ALA A 62 -11.13 2.64 10.38
C ALA A 62 -10.37 1.32 10.43
N GLY A 63 -9.84 0.87 9.29
CA GLY A 63 -8.98 -0.31 9.20
C GLY A 63 -7.67 -0.16 9.95
N ALA A 64 -7.13 1.07 10.06
CA ALA A 64 -5.90 1.34 10.80
C ALA A 64 -6.03 1.18 12.33
N ARG A 65 -7.25 1.29 12.88
CA ARG A 65 -7.53 1.15 14.33
C ARG A 65 -8.14 -0.20 14.69
N ASP A 66 -8.59 -0.97 13.70
CA ASP A 66 -9.18 -2.28 13.93
C ASP A 66 -8.11 -3.30 14.38
N PRO A 67 -8.28 -3.95 15.55
CA PRO A 67 -7.29 -4.91 16.05
C PRO A 67 -7.13 -6.14 15.14
N GLY A 68 -8.18 -6.54 14.42
CA GLY A 68 -8.12 -7.63 13.44
C GLY A 68 -7.25 -7.27 12.23
N CYS A 69 -7.40 -6.05 11.72
CA CYS A 69 -6.59 -5.52 10.63
C CYS A 69 -5.13 -5.31 11.01
N LEU A 70 -4.86 -4.80 12.21
CA LEU A 70 -3.48 -4.67 12.72
C LEU A 70 -2.78 -6.03 12.82
N LYS A 71 -3.49 -7.06 13.27
CA LYS A 71 -2.99 -8.44 13.30
C LYS A 71 -2.68 -8.96 11.89
N ALA A 72 -3.59 -8.78 10.94
CA ALA A 72 -3.42 -9.23 9.56
C ALA A 72 -2.17 -8.60 8.90
N TRP A 73 -1.94 -7.30 9.11
CA TRP A 73 -0.74 -6.61 8.63
C TRP A 73 0.55 -7.13 9.27
N ALA A 74 0.53 -7.43 10.57
CA ALA A 74 1.68 -7.98 11.27
C ALA A 74 2.00 -9.41 10.79
N ASP A 75 0.98 -10.23 10.57
CA ASP A 75 1.11 -11.59 10.03
C ASP A 75 1.66 -11.57 8.59
N ASN A 76 1.17 -10.65 7.75
CA ASN A 76 1.69 -10.45 6.40
C ASN A 76 3.18 -10.08 6.39
N ARG A 77 3.55 -9.10 7.24
CA ARG A 77 4.94 -8.66 7.37
C ARG A 77 5.86 -9.78 7.81
N ARG A 78 5.46 -10.60 8.80
CA ARG A 78 6.23 -11.76 9.25
C ARG A 78 6.46 -12.76 8.12
N ARG A 79 5.45 -13.02 7.28
CA ARG A 79 5.57 -13.92 6.12
C ARG A 79 6.53 -13.37 5.07
N PHE A 80 6.40 -12.10 4.73
CA PHE A 80 7.31 -11.42 3.81
C PHE A 80 8.76 -11.44 4.31
N LEU A 81 8.96 -11.27 5.61
CA LEU A 81 10.28 -11.31 6.24
C LEU A 81 10.77 -12.73 6.54
N GLY A 82 10.05 -13.78 6.10
CA GLY A 82 10.42 -15.17 6.34
C GLY A 82 10.45 -15.58 7.82
N THR A 83 9.89 -14.76 8.71
CA THR A 83 9.83 -14.96 10.16
C THR A 83 8.52 -15.62 10.61
N ALA A 84 7.58 -15.79 9.69
CA ALA A 84 6.36 -16.54 9.97
C ALA A 84 6.69 -18.03 10.10
N PRO A 85 6.28 -18.69 11.18
CA PRO A 85 6.28 -20.14 11.17
C PRO A 85 5.34 -20.60 10.04
N GLY A 86 5.75 -21.65 9.32
CA GLY A 86 5.01 -22.15 8.16
C GLY A 86 3.53 -22.45 8.49
N PRO A 87 2.70 -22.72 7.47
CA PRO A 87 1.22 -22.80 7.56
C PRO A 87 0.65 -23.80 8.58
N PHE A 88 1.48 -24.51 9.34
CA PHE A 88 1.10 -25.49 10.36
C PHE A 88 1.07 -24.97 11.79
N SER A 89 1.35 -23.70 12.07
CA SER A 89 1.35 -23.20 13.46
C SER A 89 0.00 -22.70 13.98
N SER A 90 -1.11 -22.94 13.28
CA SER A 90 -2.45 -22.62 13.80
C SER A 90 -3.23 -23.81 14.35
N ASP A 91 -2.65 -25.02 14.43
CA ASP A 91 -3.33 -26.14 15.07
C ASP A 91 -2.50 -26.70 16.22
N ARG A 92 -2.63 -26.08 17.39
CA ARG A 92 -2.66 -26.87 18.62
C ARG A 92 -4.10 -26.78 19.13
N PRO A 93 -4.97 -27.75 18.82
CA PRO A 93 -6.16 -27.93 19.60
C PRO A 93 -5.69 -28.22 21.03
N GLU A 94 -6.19 -27.45 21.97
CA GLU A 94 -6.09 -27.71 23.39
C GLU A 94 -6.69 -29.11 23.62
N VAL A 95 -5.83 -30.12 23.76
CA VAL A 95 -6.24 -31.45 24.18
C VAL A 95 -6.18 -31.46 25.70
N ARG A 96 -7.39 -31.50 26.28
CA ARG A 96 -7.78 -31.84 27.64
C ARG A 96 -7.82 -30.72 28.68
#